data_AF-A0A519UIE8-F1
#
_entry.id   AF-A0A519UIE8-F1
#
_cell.length_a   1.000
_cell.length_b   1.000
_cell.length_c   1.000
_cell.angle_alpha   90.00
_cell.angle_beta   90.00
_cell.angle_gamma   90.00
#
_symmetry.space_group_name_H-M   'P 1'
#
loop_
_entity.id
_entity.type
_entity.pdbx_description
1 polymer ?
#
loop_
_entity_poly.entity_id
_entity_poly.type
_entity_poly.pdbx_seq_one_letter_code
_entity_poly.pdbx_strand_id
1 'polypeptide(L)' 'SAHMRNWMECVRSRNTPNAPVEAGYSHSVANIMTNAAVRTGAKATFDEKRQEVIANGKVFKY' A
#
# COMPACT_ATOMS: atom_id res chain seq x y z
N SER A 1 4.53 18.26 -15.17
CA SER A 1 4.64 17.44 -13.95
C SER A 1 6.05 16.83 -13.85
N ALA A 2 6.79 17.06 -12.76
CA ALA A 2 8.13 16.48 -12.55
C ALA A 2 8.09 14.96 -12.36
N HIS A 3 7.03 14.45 -11.73
CA HIS A 3 6.79 13.03 -11.56
C HIS A 3 6.67 12.28 -12.90
N MET A 4 5.83 12.79 -13.81
CA MET A 4 5.66 12.16 -15.14
C MET A 4 6.95 12.20 -15.98
N ARG A 5 7.76 13.24 -15.82
CA ARG A 5 9.06 13.32 -16.50
C ARG A 5 10.01 12.23 -16.01
N ASN A 6 10.18 12.10 -14.69
CA ASN A 6 10.99 11.04 -14.10
C ASN A 6 10.52 9.66 -14.57
N TRP A 7 9.21 9.40 -14.56
CA TRP A 7 8.67 8.13 -15.04
C TRP A 7 9.04 7.85 -16.51
N MET A 8 8.80 8.80 -17.43
CA MET A 8 9.13 8.64 -18.85
C MET A 8 10.64 8.44 -19.09
N GLU A 9 11.48 9.16 -18.35
CA GLU A 9 12.94 9.02 -18.43
C GLU A 9 13.40 7.65 -17.95
N CYS A 10 12.88 7.19 -16.80
CA CYS A 10 13.12 5.86 -16.25
C CYS A 10 12.67 4.75 -17.20
N VAL A 11 11.51 4.89 -17.85
CA VAL A 11 11.06 3.93 -18.88
C VAL A 11 12.06 3.85 -20.03
N ARG A 12 12.57 5.00 -20.51
CA ARG A 12 13.54 5.05 -21.62
C ARG A 12 14.90 4.47 -21.22
N SER A 13 15.40 4.82 -20.04
CA SER A 13 16.73 4.41 -19.55
C SER A 13 16.74 3.06 -18.86
N ARG A 14 15.56 2.46 -18.62
CA ARG A 14 15.36 1.25 -17.81
C ARG A 14 15.82 1.40 -16.36
N ASN A 15 15.74 2.60 -15.82
CA ASN A 15 15.99 2.87 -14.41
C ASN A 15 14.70 2.71 -13.59
N THR A 16 14.84 2.48 -12.27
CA THR A 16 13.70 2.49 -11.34
C THR A 16 13.17 3.92 -11.15
N PRO A 17 11.85 4.15 -11.24
CA PRO A 17 11.26 5.46 -10.93
C PRO A 17 11.35 5.83 -9.45
N ASN A 18 11.24 7.13 -9.14
CA ASN A 18 11.20 7.61 -7.75
C ASN A 18 9.98 7.07 -6.97
N ALA A 19 8.90 6.71 -7.67
CA ALA A 19 7.71 6.09 -7.12
C ALA A 19 7.52 4.71 -7.76
N PRO A 20 8.19 3.67 -7.23
CA PRO A 20 8.03 2.31 -7.72
C PRO A 20 6.67 1.72 -7.29
N VAL A 21 6.29 0.59 -7.86
CA VAL A 21 4.96 -0.02 -7.62
C VAL A 21 4.77 -0.44 -6.16
N GLU A 22 5.84 -0.84 -5.50
CA GLU A 22 5.88 -1.26 -4.10
C GLU A 22 5.47 -0.11 -3.17
N ALA A 23 5.82 1.13 -3.51
CA ALA A 23 5.38 2.29 -2.75
C ALA A 23 3.85 2.47 -2.82
N GLY A 24 3.27 2.27 -4.01
CA GLY A 24 1.82 2.27 -4.20
C GLY A 24 1.13 1.15 -3.44
N TYR A 25 1.71 -0.05 -3.48
CA TYR A 25 1.23 -1.21 -2.74
C TYR A 25 1.21 -0.94 -1.21
N SER A 26 2.32 -0.46 -0.63
CA SER A 26 2.39 -0.14 0.80
C SER A 26 1.40 0.95 1.21
N HIS A 27 1.18 1.96 0.36
CA HIS A 27 0.15 2.98 0.59
C HIS A 27 -1.26 2.38 0.59
N SER A 28 -1.57 1.48 -0.35
CA SER A 28 -2.86 0.78 -0.36
C SER A 28 -3.10 -0.05 0.90
N VAL A 29 -2.08 -0.78 1.38
CA VAL A 29 -2.15 -1.54 2.64
C VAL A 29 -2.45 -0.61 3.81
N ALA A 30 -1.74 0.52 3.94
CA ALA A 30 -1.97 1.50 5.00
C ALA A 30 -3.39 2.09 4.98
N ASN A 31 -3.92 2.36 3.78
CA ASN A 31 -5.30 2.83 3.62
C ASN A 31 -6.33 1.78 4.09
N ILE A 32 -6.14 0.51 3.73
CA ILE A 32 -7.03 -0.58 4.14
C ILE A 32 -6.94 -0.78 5.67
N MET A 33 -5.74 -0.74 6.25
CA MET A 33 -5.54 -0.80 7.70
C MET A 33 -6.25 0.35 8.43
N THR A 34 -6.17 1.57 7.90
CA THR A 34 -6.86 2.73 8.46
C THR A 34 -8.38 2.53 8.43
N ASN A 35 -8.92 2.06 7.30
CA ASN A 35 -10.35 1.75 7.19
C ASN A 35 -10.78 0.66 8.17
N ALA A 36 -9.99 -0.40 8.31
CA ALA A 36 -10.23 -1.47 9.27
C ALA A 36 -10.25 -0.94 10.71
N ALA A 37 -9.29 -0.09 11.08
CA ALA A 37 -9.21 0.49 12.41
C ALA A 37 -10.41 1.40 12.71
N VAL A 38 -10.76 2.29 11.79
CA VAL A 38 -11.88 3.23 11.96
C VAL A 38 -13.22 2.49 12.09
N ARG A 39 -13.45 1.43 11.30
CA ARG A 39 -14.73 0.70 11.33
C ARG A 39 -14.88 -0.26 12.51
N THR A 40 -13.78 -0.84 12.99
CA THR A 40 -13.81 -1.84 14.05
C THR A 40 -13.50 -1.27 15.44
N GLY A 41 -12.94 -0.06 15.52
CA GLY A 41 -12.41 0.51 16.75
C GLY A 41 -11.15 -0.20 17.28
N ALA A 42 -10.56 -1.11 16.51
CA ALA A 42 -9.45 -1.95 16.93
C ALA A 42 -8.14 -1.54 16.25
N LYS A 43 -7.01 -1.93 16.87
CA LYS A 43 -5.70 -1.81 16.21
C LYS A 43 -5.66 -2.75 14.99
N ALA A 44 -5.48 -2.17 13.80
CA ALA A 44 -5.25 -2.94 12.58
C ALA A 44 -3.76 -3.33 12.46
N THR A 45 -3.50 -4.50 11.89
CA THR A 45 -2.16 -5.00 11.56
C THR A 45 -2.17 -5.63 10.17
N PHE A 46 -1.01 -5.76 9.54
CA PHE A 46 -0.85 -6.42 8.24
C PHE A 46 -0.07 -7.71 8.41
N ASP A 47 -0.63 -8.83 7.95
CA ASP A 47 0.06 -10.11 7.87
C ASP A 47 0.78 -10.20 6.52
N GLU A 48 2.09 -9.99 6.51
CA GLU A 48 2.90 -10.01 5.30
C GLU A 48 2.94 -11.39 4.62
N LYS A 49 2.78 -12.49 5.36
CA LYS A 49 2.82 -13.84 4.77
C LYS A 49 1.52 -14.14 4.04
N ARG A 50 0.40 -13.76 4.64
CA ARG A 50 -0.95 -14.01 4.10
C ARG A 50 -1.44 -12.89 3.19
N GLN A 51 -0.77 -11.73 3.22
CA GLN A 51 -1.15 -10.52 2.50
C GLN A 51 -2.55 -10.02 2.91
N GLU A 52 -2.87 -10.14 4.21
CA GLU A 52 -4.19 -9.84 4.77
C GLU A 52 -4.10 -8.73 5.84
N VAL A 53 -5.11 -7.84 5.87
CA VAL A 53 -5.28 -6.89 6.98
C VAL A 53 -6.11 -7.54 8.08
N ILE A 54 -5.60 -7.50 9.29
CA ILE A 54 -6.19 -8.12 10.47
C ILE A 54 -6.68 -7.03 11.44
N ALA A 55 -7.91 -7.18 11.92
CA ALA A 55 -8.50 -6.37 12.99
C ALA A 55 -9.28 -7.28 13.94
N ASN A 56 -9.20 -7.05 15.26
CA ASN A 56 -9.81 -7.93 16.28
C ASN A 56 -9.44 -9.42 16.13
N GLY A 57 -8.22 -9.71 15.70
CA GLY A 57 -7.73 -11.08 15.50
C GLY A 57 -8.36 -11.82 14.31
N LYS A 58 -9.10 -11.13 13.43
CA LYS A 58 -9.72 -11.72 12.24
C LYS A 58 -9.36 -10.93 10.99
N VAL A 59 -9.41 -11.59 9.83
CA VAL A 59 -9.25 -10.93 8.53
C VAL A 59 -10.36 -9.90 8.36
N PHE A 60 -9.97 -8.67 8.10
CA PHE A 60 -10.90 -7.57 7.88
C PHE A 60 -11.59 -7.76 6.52
N LYS A 61 -12.92 -7.77 6.54
CA LYS A 61 -13.80 -7.81 5.35
C LYS A 61 -14.81 -6.69 5.48
N TYR A 62 -15.13 -6.04 4.35
CA TYR A 62 -16.08 -4.93 4.29
C TYR A 62 -17.45 -5.37 3.79
#